data_AF-A0A3M1P1Q5-F1
#
_entry.id   AF-A0A3M1P1Q5-F1
#
_cell.length_a   1.000
_cell.length_b   1.000
_cell.length_c   1.000
_cell.angle_alpha   90.00
_cell.angle_beta   90.00
_cell.angle_gamma   90.00
#
_symmetry.space_group_name_H-M   'P 1'
#
loop_
_entity.id
_entity.type
_entity.pdbx_description
1 polymer ?
#
loop_
_entity_poly.entity_id
_entity_poly.type
_entity_poly.pdbx_seq_one_letter_code
_entity_poly.pdbx_strand_id
1 'polypeptide(L)'
;MPRPDPEQRFRLVADFEPTGDQPRAIAELTEGLRRGDRYQTLLGATGTGKSVGYDEPVFIVERRGDTWVPRVTAIGPLVDAHVEQRACGAAGETVVVDAPDCYTLAMDPATGQAGLFPVSAFTRHAAPESMYRLQTACGRSVTLTGDHNLWVLRDGELRLIETAEARPTDYLPLPDQLPTPAEPLTHLDTLDVLQSERLFVHAADAVLSFVDAQGTSAIAQPMQAVGIRHPYSKLYELRDTKHPHRGGIRVHAFRALLQQTENLGGAWQPDLATVGSHRPANRLPARLALDSSLLRFIGLYLAEGNSQRRSVILANQDQGIRTEIEATLQQLGLPFSIRPSSDFQISSTALTRLLGTLCGKTAGHKRLPPFWPALSDAALGALLQAYFDGDGTVGHAREVSVTTASAQLASDLLYALLRFGIWARMRRKRKRATNSDHAGAWYYQVSISGQDNLRRFRDHIGFSMDRKQQALARQIGGPGNSNVDVVPIRGMDLRRLRN
;
A
#
# COMPACT_ATOMS: atom_id res chain seq x y z
N MET A 1 -44.32 21.85 -30.36
CA MET A 1 -45.10 20.69 -29.86
C MET A 1 -46.39 21.20 -29.24
N PRO A 2 -47.54 20.52 -29.42
CA PRO A 2 -48.75 20.86 -28.70
C PRO A 2 -48.51 20.76 -27.20
N ARG A 3 -49.04 21.70 -26.41
CA ARG A 3 -49.00 21.61 -24.94
C ARG A 3 -49.83 20.39 -24.54
N PRO A 4 -49.32 19.51 -23.65
CA PRO A 4 -50.11 18.39 -23.15
C PRO A 4 -51.38 18.91 -22.47
N ASP A 5 -52.47 18.18 -22.68
CA ASP A 5 -53.77 18.46 -22.08
C ASP A 5 -53.63 18.51 -20.55
N PRO A 6 -54.03 19.61 -19.88
CA PRO A 6 -53.93 19.73 -18.42
C PRO A 6 -54.71 18.64 -17.66
N GLU A 7 -55.64 17.93 -18.29
CA GLU A 7 -56.35 16.82 -17.67
C GLU A 7 -55.62 15.47 -17.75
N GLN A 8 -54.63 15.31 -18.63
CA GLN A 8 -53.80 14.11 -18.68
C GLN A 8 -52.74 14.14 -17.56
N ARG A 9 -53.15 13.67 -16.37
CA ARG A 9 -52.24 13.44 -15.26
C ARG A 9 -51.17 12.42 -15.67
N PHE A 10 -49.90 12.80 -15.51
CA PHE A 10 -48.78 11.87 -15.62
C PHE A 10 -49.02 10.67 -14.71
N ARG A 11 -49.10 9.46 -15.28
CA ARG A 11 -49.36 8.22 -14.55
C ARG A 11 -48.12 7.34 -14.64
N LEU A 12 -47.37 7.26 -13.55
CA LEU A 12 -46.23 6.36 -13.45
C LEU A 12 -46.75 4.92 -13.40
N VAL A 13 -46.37 4.11 -14.38
CA VAL A 13 -46.61 2.66 -14.38
C VAL A 13 -45.26 2.01 -14.07
N ALA A 14 -45.11 1.51 -12.85
CA ALA A 14 -43.92 0.81 -12.40
C ALA A 14 -44.34 -0.41 -11.57
N ASP A 15 -43.74 -1.57 -11.83
CA ASP A 15 -44.04 -2.83 -11.13
C ASP A 15 -43.29 -2.96 -9.79
N PHE A 16 -42.68 -1.87 -9.30
CA PHE A 16 -41.79 -1.88 -8.14
C PHE A 16 -42.36 -1.01 -7.01
N GLU A 17 -42.39 -1.56 -5.80
CA GLU A 17 -42.68 -0.79 -4.58
C GLU A 17 -41.40 -0.13 -4.06
N PRO A 18 -41.41 1.17 -3.67
CA PRO A 18 -40.24 1.82 -3.11
C PRO A 18 -39.79 1.15 -1.80
N THR A 19 -38.51 0.79 -1.70
CA THR A 19 -37.93 0.10 -0.54
C THR A 19 -36.72 0.85 0.04
N GLY A 20 -36.29 0.48 1.26
CA GLY A 20 -35.18 1.14 1.96
C GLY A 20 -35.47 2.61 2.25
N ASP A 21 -34.52 3.50 1.92
CA ASP A 21 -34.66 4.95 2.09
C ASP A 21 -35.53 5.62 1.01
N GLN A 22 -35.95 4.88 -0.03
CA GLN A 22 -36.71 5.43 -1.16
C GLN A 22 -38.06 6.06 -0.76
N PRO A 23 -38.88 5.50 0.15
CA PRO A 23 -40.12 6.14 0.58
C PRO A 23 -39.90 7.52 1.20
N ARG A 24 -38.87 7.67 2.04
CA ARG A 24 -38.52 8.96 2.67
C ARG A 24 -38.03 9.95 1.62
N ALA A 25 -37.13 9.52 0.75
CA ALA A 25 -36.61 10.31 -0.36
C ALA A 25 -37.71 10.82 -1.31
N ILE A 26 -38.66 9.96 -1.65
CA ILE A 26 -39.84 10.33 -2.46
C ILE A 26 -40.69 11.36 -1.72
N ALA A 27 -40.91 11.19 -0.41
CA ALA A 27 -41.69 12.15 0.39
C ALA A 27 -41.01 13.53 0.42
N GLU A 28 -39.71 13.59 0.68
CA GLU A 28 -38.92 14.83 0.73
C GLU A 28 -38.91 15.56 -0.62
N LEU A 29 -38.67 14.83 -1.72
CA LEU A 29 -38.71 15.40 -3.08
C LEU A 29 -40.11 15.89 -3.47
N THR A 30 -41.14 15.14 -3.08
CA THR A 30 -42.53 15.53 -3.34
C THR A 30 -42.88 16.80 -2.57
N GLU A 31 -42.40 16.93 -1.34
CA GLU A 31 -42.61 18.13 -0.53
C GLU A 31 -41.89 19.35 -1.11
N GLY A 32 -40.63 19.23 -1.51
CA GLY A 32 -39.92 20.35 -2.13
C GLY A 32 -40.53 20.78 -3.46
N LEU A 33 -41.07 19.84 -4.25
CA LEU A 33 -41.83 20.17 -5.45
C LEU A 33 -43.09 21.00 -5.10
N ARG A 34 -43.80 20.63 -4.03
CA ARG A 34 -44.98 21.37 -3.56
C ARG A 34 -44.63 22.75 -3.00
N ARG A 35 -43.45 22.92 -2.39
CA ARG A 35 -42.94 24.21 -1.92
C ARG A 35 -42.46 25.13 -3.06
N GLY A 36 -42.32 24.60 -4.27
CA GLY A 36 -41.84 25.36 -5.44
C GLY A 36 -40.32 25.48 -5.52
N ASP A 37 -39.59 24.57 -4.85
CA ASP A 37 -38.13 24.53 -4.88
C ASP A 37 -37.66 24.30 -6.34
N ARG A 38 -36.96 25.29 -6.93
CA ARG A 38 -36.45 25.19 -8.32
C ARG A 38 -35.39 24.12 -8.50
N TYR A 39 -34.63 23.84 -7.46
CA TYR A 39 -33.56 22.84 -7.43
C TYR A 39 -33.70 22.03 -6.15
N GLN A 40 -33.69 20.70 -6.30
CA GLN A 40 -33.72 19.78 -5.17
C GLN A 40 -32.62 18.74 -5.39
N THR A 41 -31.82 18.51 -4.35
CA THR A 41 -30.76 17.50 -4.38
C THR A 41 -31.28 16.26 -3.67
N LEU A 42 -31.50 15.19 -4.43
CA LEU A 42 -31.71 13.88 -3.82
C LEU A 42 -30.36 13.35 -3.36
N LEU A 43 -30.12 13.37 -2.04
CA LEU A 43 -29.05 12.59 -1.42
C LEU A 43 -29.51 11.13 -1.37
N GLY A 44 -29.60 10.52 -2.55
CA GLY A 44 -29.97 9.14 -2.68
C GLY A 44 -28.79 8.24 -2.33
N ALA A 45 -29.13 7.06 -1.84
CA ALA A 45 -28.39 5.82 -2.03
C ALA A 45 -28.12 5.48 -3.53
N THR A 46 -28.01 6.45 -4.42
CA THR A 46 -27.68 6.22 -5.83
C THR A 46 -26.22 5.80 -5.91
N GLY A 47 -25.98 4.49 -5.90
CA GLY A 47 -24.65 3.89 -5.85
C GLY A 47 -24.43 2.89 -4.71
N THR A 48 -25.39 2.65 -3.81
CA THR A 48 -25.22 1.72 -2.67
C THR A 48 -24.98 0.28 -3.09
N GLY A 49 -25.53 -0.11 -4.24
CA GLY A 49 -25.21 -1.40 -4.83
C GLY A 49 -23.84 -1.42 -5.52
N LYS A 50 -23.21 -0.30 -5.90
CA LYS A 50 -21.91 -0.27 -6.62
C LYS A 50 -20.73 -0.28 -5.64
N SER A 51 -20.41 -1.46 -5.13
CA SER A 51 -19.42 -1.63 -4.07
C SER A 51 -18.34 -2.65 -4.44
N VAL A 52 -17.17 -2.51 -3.84
CA VAL A 52 -16.06 -3.45 -3.96
C VAL A 52 -15.88 -4.22 -2.64
N GLY A 53 -15.19 -5.36 -2.69
CA GLY A 53 -14.89 -6.15 -1.50
C GLY A 53 -14.02 -5.40 -0.48
N TYR A 54 -14.19 -5.70 0.80
CA TYR A 54 -13.54 -5.01 1.92
C TYR A 54 -12.00 -5.02 1.83
N ASP A 55 -11.42 -6.13 1.39
CA ASP A 55 -9.96 -6.31 1.29
C ASP A 55 -9.37 -5.88 -0.05
N GLU A 56 -10.18 -5.32 -0.97
CA GLU A 56 -9.70 -4.94 -2.29
C GLU A 56 -8.69 -3.79 -2.20
N PRO A 57 -7.52 -3.92 -2.85
CA PRO A 57 -6.48 -2.90 -2.80
C PRO A 57 -6.87 -1.70 -3.67
N VAL A 58 -6.71 -0.51 -3.11
CA VAL A 58 -6.91 0.76 -3.79
C VAL A 58 -5.65 1.61 -3.73
N PHE A 59 -5.36 2.31 -4.83
CA PHE A 59 -4.35 3.35 -4.87
C PHE A 59 -5.01 4.68 -4.50
N ILE A 60 -4.50 5.33 -3.46
CA ILE A 60 -5.02 6.61 -3.00
C ILE A 60 -3.87 7.56 -2.70
N VAL A 61 -4.10 8.85 -2.91
CA VAL A 61 -3.17 9.92 -2.56
C VAL A 61 -3.87 10.83 -1.57
N GLU A 62 -3.33 10.93 -0.36
CA GLU A 62 -3.81 11.84 0.66
C GLU A 62 -3.01 13.14 0.61
N ARG A 63 -3.69 14.28 0.52
CA ARG A 63 -3.08 15.60 0.63
C ARG A 63 -3.04 16.01 2.11
N ARG A 64 -1.87 16.39 2.61
CA ARG A 64 -1.65 16.84 3.99
C ARG A 64 -0.90 18.17 3.97
N GLY A 65 -1.65 19.27 4.03
CA GLY A 65 -1.10 20.59 3.72
C GLY A 65 -0.64 20.62 2.25
N ASP A 66 0.65 20.88 2.03
CA ASP A 66 1.25 20.90 0.70
C ASP A 66 1.78 19.54 0.23
N THR A 67 1.88 18.54 1.12
CA THR A 67 2.45 17.23 0.81
C THR A 67 1.39 16.26 0.27
N TRP A 68 1.76 15.48 -0.74
CA TRP A 68 0.92 14.44 -1.35
C TRP A 68 1.48 13.06 -1.03
N VAL A 69 0.71 12.25 -0.29
CA VAL A 69 1.17 10.97 0.24
C VAL A 69 0.44 9.82 -0.47
N PRO A 70 1.06 9.20 -1.49
CA PRO A 70 0.47 8.05 -2.16
C PRO A 70 0.55 6.80 -1.28
N ARG A 71 -0.48 5.97 -1.35
CA ARG A 71 -0.63 4.72 -0.61
C ARG A 71 -1.33 3.67 -1.48
N VAL A 72 -0.99 2.41 -1.26
CA VAL A 72 -1.80 1.27 -1.67
C VAL A 72 -2.26 0.59 -0.40
N THR A 73 -3.57 0.50 -0.21
CA THR A 73 -4.20 -0.04 1.00
C THR A 73 -5.48 -0.77 0.66
N ALA A 74 -5.95 -1.66 1.53
CA ALA A 74 -7.31 -2.18 1.44
C ALA A 74 -8.32 -1.05 1.66
N ILE A 75 -9.38 -1.02 0.85
CA ILE A 75 -10.41 0.01 0.91
C ILE A 75 -11.23 -0.04 2.20
N GLY A 76 -11.52 -1.22 2.74
CA GLY A 76 -12.33 -1.39 3.94
C GLY A 76 -11.78 -0.66 5.16
N PRO A 77 -10.56 -0.98 5.62
CA PRO A 77 -9.94 -0.29 6.75
C PRO A 77 -9.74 1.21 6.51
N LEU A 78 -9.51 1.62 5.26
CA LEU A 78 -9.40 3.02 4.88
C LEU A 78 -10.72 3.76 5.10
N VAL A 79 -11.83 3.20 4.59
CA VAL A 79 -13.18 3.77 4.76
C VAL A 79 -13.57 3.78 6.23
N ASP A 80 -13.37 2.68 6.96
CA ASP A 80 -13.68 2.58 8.38
C ASP A 80 -12.97 3.65 9.22
N ALA A 81 -11.67 3.87 8.97
CA ALA A 81 -10.92 4.91 9.66
C ALA A 81 -11.49 6.33 9.42
N HIS A 82 -11.95 6.62 8.21
CA HIS A 82 -12.57 7.92 7.90
C HIS A 82 -13.97 8.05 8.51
N VAL A 83 -14.75 6.96 8.51
CA VAL A 83 -16.08 6.90 9.13
C VAL A 83 -15.99 7.14 10.64
N GLU A 84 -15.07 6.46 11.32
CA GLU A 84 -14.85 6.62 12.75
C GLU A 84 -14.46 8.06 13.13
N GLN A 85 -13.67 8.72 12.30
CA GLN A 85 -13.19 10.09 12.55
C GLN A 85 -14.26 11.17 12.34
N ARG A 86 -15.14 11.01 11.34
CA ARG A 86 -16.03 12.08 10.87
C ARG A 86 -17.52 11.83 11.10
N ALA A 87 -17.92 10.59 11.32
CA ALA A 87 -19.31 10.18 11.49
C ALA A 87 -19.46 9.29 12.74
N CYS A 88 -18.85 9.72 13.86
CA CYS A 88 -18.90 9.00 15.14
C CYS A 88 -20.36 8.77 15.56
N GLY A 89 -20.80 7.51 15.56
CA GLY A 89 -22.18 7.12 15.92
C GLY A 89 -23.19 7.10 14.77
N ALA A 90 -22.77 7.32 13.52
CA ALA A 90 -23.65 7.12 12.37
C ALA A 90 -23.97 5.62 12.20
N ALA A 91 -25.24 5.28 12.41
CA ALA A 91 -25.77 3.93 12.25
C ALA A 91 -26.82 3.93 11.13
N GLY A 92 -26.69 2.98 10.21
CA GLY A 92 -27.57 2.80 9.05
C GLY A 92 -26.97 1.79 8.07
N GLU A 93 -27.79 1.29 7.14
CA GLU A 93 -27.32 0.37 6.08
C GLU A 93 -26.27 1.00 5.16
N THR A 94 -26.22 2.34 5.12
CA THR A 94 -25.33 3.14 4.28
C THR A 94 -24.75 4.28 5.11
N VAL A 95 -23.43 4.42 5.10
CA VAL A 95 -22.70 5.55 5.68
C VAL A 95 -21.88 6.22 4.59
N VAL A 96 -21.97 7.55 4.50
CA VAL A 96 -21.25 8.38 3.52
C VAL A 96 -20.46 9.43 4.28
N VAL A 97 -19.18 9.59 3.94
CA VAL A 97 -18.27 10.54 4.59
C VAL A 97 -17.43 11.26 3.55
N ASP A 98 -17.45 12.58 3.58
CA ASP A 98 -16.66 13.41 2.66
C ASP A 98 -15.16 13.13 2.77
N ALA A 99 -14.45 13.19 1.64
CA ALA A 99 -13.02 12.90 1.53
C ALA A 99 -12.22 14.03 0.79
N PRO A 100 -12.32 15.30 1.23
CA PRO A 100 -11.85 16.48 0.49
C PRO A 100 -10.34 16.54 0.21
N ASP A 101 -9.55 15.70 0.88
CA ASP A 101 -8.10 15.64 0.74
C ASP A 101 -7.62 14.30 0.16
N CYS A 102 -8.53 13.50 -0.38
CA CYS A 102 -8.21 12.21 -0.98
C CYS A 102 -8.35 12.28 -2.50
N TYR A 103 -7.41 11.65 -3.20
CA TYR A 103 -7.38 11.57 -4.65
C TYR A 103 -7.09 10.12 -5.06
N THR A 104 -7.65 9.67 -6.18
CA THR A 104 -7.35 8.34 -6.71
C THR A 104 -7.07 8.42 -8.21
N LEU A 105 -6.42 7.38 -8.73
CA LEU A 105 -6.16 7.27 -10.16
C LEU A 105 -7.46 6.88 -10.86
N ALA A 106 -7.94 7.72 -11.77
CA ALA A 106 -9.11 7.45 -12.58
C ALA A 106 -8.85 7.87 -14.03
N MET A 107 -9.77 7.49 -14.92
CA MET A 107 -9.73 7.83 -16.34
C MET A 107 -10.98 8.63 -16.69
N ASP A 108 -10.81 9.73 -17.41
CA ASP A 108 -11.92 10.41 -18.06
C ASP A 108 -12.40 9.57 -19.26
N PRO A 109 -13.63 9.03 -19.22
CA PRO A 109 -14.13 8.17 -20.29
C PRO A 109 -14.35 8.89 -21.62
N ALA A 110 -14.49 10.23 -21.63
CA ALA A 110 -14.68 11.00 -22.85
C ALA A 110 -13.36 11.19 -23.62
N THR A 111 -12.24 11.33 -22.90
CA THR A 111 -10.92 11.61 -23.48
C THR A 111 -9.97 10.42 -23.42
N GLY A 112 -10.26 9.43 -22.58
CA GLY A 112 -9.35 8.33 -22.25
C GLY A 112 -8.16 8.75 -21.38
N GLN A 113 -8.08 10.00 -20.93
CA GLN A 113 -6.95 10.48 -20.13
C GLN A 113 -7.02 9.95 -18.70
N ALA A 114 -5.94 9.33 -18.25
CA ALA A 114 -5.77 8.88 -16.88
C ALA A 114 -5.04 9.93 -16.03
N GLY A 115 -5.47 10.12 -14.79
CA GLY A 115 -4.89 11.11 -13.88
C GLY A 115 -5.39 10.96 -12.44
N LEU A 116 -4.92 11.83 -11.56
CA LEU A 116 -5.45 11.91 -10.19
C LEU A 116 -6.73 12.75 -10.17
N PHE A 117 -7.81 12.16 -9.66
CA PHE A 117 -9.10 12.81 -9.50
C PHE A 117 -9.48 12.86 -8.01
N PRO A 118 -10.16 13.92 -7.56
CA PRO A 118 -10.58 14.04 -6.17
C PRO A 118 -11.63 12.97 -5.84
N VAL A 119 -11.52 12.39 -4.65
CA VAL A 119 -12.52 11.50 -4.07
C VAL A 119 -13.53 12.39 -3.34
N SER A 120 -14.78 12.40 -3.80
CA SER A 120 -15.82 13.22 -3.15
C SER A 120 -16.18 12.68 -1.76
N ALA A 121 -16.39 11.37 -1.67
CA ALA A 121 -16.76 10.71 -0.43
C ALA A 121 -16.31 9.25 -0.40
N PHE A 122 -16.16 8.73 0.82
CA PHE A 122 -16.11 7.31 1.12
C PHE A 122 -17.49 6.82 1.51
N THR A 123 -17.86 5.65 1.00
CA THR A 123 -19.15 5.02 1.32
C THR A 123 -18.94 3.61 1.87
N ARG A 124 -19.76 3.25 2.87
CA ARG A 124 -19.77 1.91 3.47
C ARG A 124 -21.20 1.40 3.54
N HIS A 125 -21.40 0.15 3.14
CA HIS A 125 -22.71 -0.49 3.12
C HIS A 125 -22.62 -1.94 3.62
N ALA A 126 -23.76 -2.51 4.04
CA ALA A 126 -23.85 -3.95 4.29
C ALA A 126 -23.61 -4.72 2.98
N ALA A 127 -22.73 -5.72 3.02
CA ALA A 127 -22.45 -6.56 1.86
C ALA A 127 -23.67 -7.42 1.50
N PRO A 128 -23.99 -7.59 0.20
CA PRO A 128 -25.03 -8.52 -0.22
C PRO A 128 -24.64 -9.98 0.04
N GLU A 129 -25.60 -10.89 -0.04
CA GLU A 129 -25.35 -12.33 0.14
C GLU A 129 -24.36 -12.92 -0.88
N SER A 130 -24.24 -12.30 -2.05
CA SER A 130 -23.37 -12.76 -3.14
C SER A 130 -22.65 -11.60 -3.82
N MET A 131 -21.37 -11.83 -4.13
CA MET A 131 -20.52 -10.91 -4.89
C MET A 131 -19.82 -11.65 -6.03
N TYR A 132 -19.38 -10.91 -7.04
CA TYR A 132 -18.72 -11.39 -8.23
C TYR A 132 -17.21 -11.17 -8.12
N ARG A 133 -16.43 -12.19 -8.46
CA ARG A 133 -14.98 -12.06 -8.57
C ARG A 133 -14.58 -11.99 -10.04
N LEU A 134 -14.22 -10.80 -10.49
CA LEU A 134 -13.67 -10.59 -11.83
C LEU A 134 -12.19 -10.92 -11.81
N GLN A 135 -11.72 -11.69 -12.81
CA GLN A 135 -10.30 -11.97 -13.01
C GLN A 135 -9.91 -11.73 -14.46
N THR A 136 -8.90 -10.90 -14.68
CA THR A 136 -8.36 -10.60 -16.00
C THR A 136 -7.36 -11.67 -16.44
N ALA A 137 -7.11 -11.77 -17.74
CA ALA A 137 -6.13 -12.70 -18.30
C ALA A 137 -4.69 -12.46 -17.81
N CYS A 138 -4.37 -11.23 -17.38
CA CYS A 138 -3.07 -10.90 -16.77
C CYS A 138 -2.99 -11.26 -15.28
N GLY A 139 -4.06 -11.81 -14.70
CA GLY A 139 -4.10 -12.31 -13.33
C GLY A 139 -4.52 -11.29 -12.28
N ARG A 140 -4.87 -10.05 -12.68
CA ARG A 140 -5.49 -9.09 -11.76
C ARG A 140 -6.91 -9.58 -11.44
N SER A 141 -7.34 -9.37 -10.20
CA SER A 141 -8.70 -9.70 -9.79
C SER A 141 -9.27 -8.65 -8.86
N VAL A 142 -10.58 -8.48 -8.89
CA VAL A 142 -11.33 -7.63 -7.97
C VAL A 142 -12.67 -8.28 -7.65
N THR A 143 -13.09 -8.17 -6.40
CA THR A 143 -14.41 -8.59 -5.92
C THR A 143 -15.34 -7.40 -5.91
N LEU A 144 -16.49 -7.53 -6.54
CA LEU A 144 -17.46 -6.47 -6.79
C LEU A 144 -18.87 -6.98 -6.55
N THR A 145 -19.79 -6.08 -6.23
CA THR A 145 -21.23 -6.35 -6.32
C THR A 145 -21.70 -6.50 -7.77
N GLY A 146 -22.87 -7.11 -7.98
CA GLY A 146 -23.37 -7.41 -9.34
C GLY A 146 -23.66 -6.17 -10.19
N ASP A 147 -24.17 -5.12 -9.58
CA ASP A 147 -24.55 -3.85 -10.22
C ASP A 147 -23.41 -2.82 -10.21
N HIS A 148 -22.20 -3.18 -9.73
CA HIS A 148 -21.03 -2.31 -9.88
C HIS A 148 -20.71 -2.13 -11.37
N ASN A 149 -20.53 -0.88 -11.79
CA ASN A 149 -20.24 -0.55 -13.17
C ASN A 149 -18.76 -0.76 -13.53
N LEU A 150 -18.51 -1.23 -14.74
CA LEU A 150 -17.18 -1.39 -15.33
C LEU A 150 -17.15 -0.72 -16.70
N TRP A 151 -16.07 -0.02 -16.99
CA TRP A 151 -15.76 0.37 -18.36
C TRP A 151 -15.11 -0.81 -19.07
N VAL A 152 -15.65 -1.19 -20.24
CA VAL A 152 -15.09 -2.23 -21.11
C VAL A 152 -15.02 -1.75 -22.54
N LEU A 153 -14.01 -2.21 -23.27
CA LEU A 153 -13.86 -1.95 -24.69
C LEU A 153 -14.47 -3.11 -25.49
N ARG A 154 -15.57 -2.83 -26.19
CA ARG A 154 -16.30 -3.78 -27.05
C ARG A 154 -16.41 -3.19 -28.46
N ASP A 155 -15.98 -3.91 -29.48
CA ASP A 155 -16.05 -3.47 -30.88
C ASP A 155 -15.37 -2.11 -31.16
N GLY A 156 -14.35 -1.75 -30.39
CA GLY A 156 -13.64 -0.47 -30.49
C GLY A 156 -14.31 0.68 -29.75
N GLU A 157 -15.41 0.44 -29.04
CA GLU A 157 -16.13 1.44 -28.26
C GLU A 157 -16.02 1.16 -26.75
N LEU A 158 -15.75 2.21 -25.98
CA LEU A 158 -15.79 2.14 -24.53
C LEU A 158 -17.26 2.14 -24.07
N ARG A 159 -17.66 1.10 -23.35
CA ARG A 159 -19.03 0.90 -22.87
C ARG A 159 -19.03 0.71 -21.37
N LEU A 160 -20.00 1.34 -20.71
CA LEU A 160 -20.27 1.11 -19.30
C LEU A 160 -21.21 -0.10 -19.19
N ILE A 161 -20.82 -1.10 -18.41
CA ILE A 161 -21.60 -2.31 -18.18
C ILE A 161 -21.71 -2.58 -16.67
N GLU A 162 -22.69 -3.35 -16.25
CA GLU A 162 -22.71 -3.91 -14.90
C GLU A 162 -21.75 -5.11 -14.79
N THR A 163 -21.28 -5.39 -13.58
CA THR A 163 -20.36 -6.52 -13.32
C THR A 163 -20.99 -7.85 -13.71
N ALA A 164 -22.29 -8.02 -13.47
CA ALA A 164 -23.05 -9.20 -13.87
C ALA A 164 -23.08 -9.43 -15.40
N GLU A 165 -22.83 -8.40 -16.21
CA GLU A 165 -22.80 -8.46 -17.67
C GLU A 165 -21.39 -8.71 -18.26
N ALA A 166 -20.36 -8.78 -17.42
CA ALA A 166 -18.99 -8.95 -17.84
C ALA A 166 -18.76 -10.32 -18.52
N ARG A 167 -18.02 -10.31 -19.63
CA ARG A 167 -17.75 -11.48 -20.47
C ARG A 167 -16.24 -11.72 -20.58
N PRO A 168 -15.78 -12.97 -20.78
CA PRO A 168 -14.37 -13.27 -21.01
C PRO A 168 -13.75 -12.58 -22.24
N THR A 169 -14.58 -12.06 -23.16
CA THR A 169 -14.17 -11.31 -24.36
C THR A 169 -14.02 -9.82 -24.12
N ASP A 170 -14.35 -9.32 -22.93
CA ASP A 170 -14.28 -7.90 -22.61
C ASP A 170 -12.85 -7.49 -22.28
N TYR A 171 -12.46 -6.30 -22.77
CA TYR A 171 -11.18 -5.69 -22.49
C TYR A 171 -11.38 -4.55 -21.50
N LEU A 172 -10.76 -4.64 -20.32
CA LEU A 172 -10.83 -3.58 -19.32
C LEU A 172 -9.68 -2.58 -19.57
N PRO A 173 -9.96 -1.26 -19.55
CA PRO A 173 -8.91 -0.27 -19.56
C PRO A 173 -8.10 -0.39 -18.27
N LEU A 174 -6.77 -0.35 -18.41
CA LEU A 174 -5.84 -0.31 -17.30
C LEU A 174 -4.93 0.90 -17.48
N PRO A 175 -4.47 1.53 -16.39
CA PRO A 175 -3.52 2.62 -16.50
C PRO A 175 -2.18 2.10 -17.01
N ASP A 176 -1.53 2.87 -17.89
CA ASP A 176 -0.21 2.52 -18.44
C ASP A 176 0.90 2.59 -17.39
N GLN A 177 0.75 3.53 -16.44
CA GLN A 177 1.73 3.81 -15.41
C GLN A 177 1.06 4.38 -14.15
N LEU A 178 1.63 4.09 -12.97
CA LEU A 178 1.26 4.80 -11.73
C LEU A 178 2.07 6.10 -11.57
N PRO A 179 1.51 7.16 -10.96
CA PRO A 179 2.20 8.43 -10.81
C PRO A 179 3.40 8.35 -9.86
N THR A 180 4.43 9.14 -10.17
CA THR A 180 5.60 9.39 -9.32
C THR A 180 5.28 10.49 -8.30
N PRO A 181 5.63 10.32 -6.99
CA PRO A 181 5.39 11.35 -6.00
C PRO A 181 6.27 12.56 -6.32
N ALA A 182 5.67 13.75 -6.25
CA ALA A 182 6.40 14.99 -6.39
C ALA A 182 7.42 15.19 -5.25
N GLU A 183 7.07 14.73 -4.04
CA GLU A 183 7.90 14.78 -2.85
C GLU A 183 8.16 13.36 -2.33
N PRO A 184 9.26 12.71 -2.75
CA PRO A 184 9.59 11.38 -2.29
C PRO A 184 9.88 11.29 -0.80
N LEU A 185 9.38 10.22 -0.18
CA LEU A 185 9.71 9.87 1.20
C LEU A 185 11.19 9.45 1.30
N THR A 186 11.95 10.19 2.10
CA THR A 186 13.39 9.93 2.33
C THR A 186 13.70 9.33 3.70
N HIS A 187 12.75 9.43 4.63
CA HIS A 187 12.91 8.97 6.01
C HIS A 187 11.64 8.31 6.52
N LEU A 188 11.78 7.37 7.43
CA LEU A 188 10.71 6.69 8.13
C LEU A 188 10.71 7.08 9.61
N ASP A 189 9.57 7.49 10.13
CA ASP A 189 9.37 7.62 11.58
C ASP A 189 9.22 6.21 12.18
N THR A 190 10.23 5.75 12.91
CA THR A 190 10.19 4.41 13.51
C THR A 190 9.28 4.36 14.73
N LEU A 191 8.94 5.50 15.35
CA LEU A 191 7.97 5.55 16.44
C LEU A 191 6.58 5.21 15.91
N ASP A 192 6.23 5.72 14.73
CA ASP A 192 4.95 5.45 14.06
C ASP A 192 4.80 3.96 13.74
N VAL A 193 5.85 3.34 13.19
CA VAL A 193 5.83 1.93 12.80
C VAL A 193 5.84 1.00 14.02
N LEU A 194 6.52 1.39 15.10
CA LEU A 194 6.73 0.55 16.29
C LEU A 194 5.81 0.91 17.47
N GLN A 195 4.79 1.74 17.25
CA GLN A 195 3.90 2.22 18.31
C GLN A 195 3.19 1.11 19.10
N SER A 196 2.83 0.01 18.43
CA SER A 196 2.16 -1.15 19.04
C SER A 196 3.13 -2.15 19.67
N GLU A 197 4.43 -1.96 19.45
CA GLU A 197 5.45 -2.87 19.91
C GLU A 197 5.95 -2.51 21.32
N ARG A 198 6.31 -3.53 22.09
CA ARG A 198 6.78 -3.37 23.48
C ARG A 198 8.26 -2.96 23.52
N LEU A 199 8.59 -1.84 22.87
CA LEU A 199 9.92 -1.23 22.80
C LEU A 199 9.99 0.10 23.57
N PHE A 200 11.18 0.69 23.62
CA PHE A 200 11.45 1.94 24.32
C PHE A 200 12.11 2.95 23.38
N VAL A 201 11.74 4.21 23.54
CA VAL A 201 12.43 5.38 22.99
C VAL A 201 13.48 5.83 24.00
N HIS A 202 14.68 6.08 23.50
CA HIS A 202 15.81 6.61 24.26
C HIS A 202 16.12 8.00 23.69
N ALA A 203 15.70 9.02 24.42
CA ALA A 203 15.77 10.42 24.04
C ALA A 203 15.99 11.30 25.29
N ALA A 204 16.97 10.91 26.11
CA ALA A 204 17.19 11.54 27.41
C ALA A 204 17.44 13.04 27.28
N ASP A 205 18.26 13.43 26.31
CA ASP A 205 18.62 14.83 26.08
C ASP A 205 17.38 15.70 25.83
N ALA A 206 16.48 15.31 24.93
CA ALA A 206 15.25 16.06 24.65
C ALA A 206 14.35 16.21 25.90
N VAL A 207 14.23 15.14 26.69
CA VAL A 207 13.42 15.16 27.91
C VAL A 207 14.06 16.06 28.98
N LEU A 208 15.37 15.98 29.16
CA LEU A 208 16.10 16.76 30.15
C LEU A 208 16.18 18.24 29.75
N SER A 209 16.38 18.56 28.48
CA SER A 209 16.32 19.94 27.98
C SER A 209 14.96 20.60 28.24
N PHE A 210 13.86 19.86 28.06
CA PHE A 210 12.53 20.36 28.44
C PHE A 210 12.40 20.60 29.94
N VAL A 211 12.93 19.69 30.77
CA VAL A 211 12.92 19.85 32.24
C VAL A 211 13.75 21.06 32.67
N ASP A 212 14.89 21.30 32.04
CA ASP A 212 15.76 22.44 32.35
C ASP A 212 15.11 23.76 31.95
N ALA A 213 14.33 23.78 30.86
CA ALA A 213 13.63 24.98 30.37
C ALA A 213 12.32 25.27 31.12
N GLN A 214 11.50 24.25 31.41
CA GLN A 214 10.12 24.38 31.91
C GLN A 214 9.95 23.93 33.37
N GLY A 215 10.99 23.34 33.96
CA GLY A 215 10.96 22.79 35.31
C GLY A 215 10.44 21.36 35.38
N THR A 216 10.78 20.69 36.48
CA THR A 216 10.44 19.26 36.69
C THR A 216 8.94 19.01 36.81
N SER A 217 8.19 19.94 37.40
CA SER A 217 6.73 19.83 37.55
C SER A 217 6.00 19.84 36.21
N ALA A 218 6.51 20.59 35.22
CA ALA A 218 5.89 20.73 33.90
C ALA A 218 5.82 19.41 33.12
N ILE A 219 6.80 18.51 33.30
CA ILE A 219 6.78 17.19 32.66
C ILE A 219 6.18 16.09 33.54
N ALA A 220 6.20 16.25 34.86
CA ALA A 220 5.78 15.20 35.78
C ALA A 220 4.29 14.84 35.64
N GLN A 221 3.41 15.83 35.49
CA GLN A 221 1.99 15.61 35.25
C GLN A 221 1.73 14.90 33.91
N PRO A 222 2.26 15.37 32.76
CA PRO A 222 2.17 14.64 31.49
C PRO A 222 2.70 13.20 31.57
N MET A 223 3.84 12.98 32.25
CA MET A 223 4.39 11.63 32.46
C MET A 223 3.40 10.70 33.19
N GLN A 224 2.73 11.19 34.24
CA GLN A 224 1.72 10.40 34.95
C GLN A 224 0.51 10.09 34.07
N ALA A 225 0.04 11.08 33.30
CA ALA A 225 -1.11 10.92 32.40
C ALA A 225 -0.86 9.86 31.32
N VAL A 226 0.37 9.69 30.85
CA VAL A 226 0.76 8.65 29.87
C VAL A 226 1.18 7.32 30.50
N GLY A 227 0.95 7.14 31.81
CA GLY A 227 1.16 5.87 32.52
C GLY A 227 2.53 5.69 33.17
N ILE A 228 3.38 6.72 33.24
CA ILE A 228 4.65 6.70 33.98
C ILE A 228 4.36 7.03 35.45
N ARG A 229 4.12 6.00 36.26
CA ARG A 229 3.67 6.11 37.67
C ARG A 229 4.60 6.93 38.57
N HIS A 230 5.91 6.88 38.35
CA HIS A 230 6.92 7.55 39.17
C HIS A 230 7.80 8.47 38.32
N PRO A 231 7.32 9.69 37.96
CA PRO A 231 8.03 10.61 37.07
C PRO A 231 9.42 10.99 37.58
N TYR A 232 9.53 11.36 38.86
CA TYR A 232 10.81 11.79 39.46
C TYR A 232 11.87 10.69 39.42
N SER A 233 11.49 9.44 39.70
CA SER A 233 12.38 8.28 39.55
C SER A 233 12.78 8.06 38.10
N LYS A 234 11.85 8.23 37.15
CA LYS A 234 12.16 8.11 35.72
C LYS A 234 13.11 9.21 35.25
N LEU A 235 12.95 10.45 35.72
CA LEU A 235 13.87 11.56 35.43
C LEU A 235 15.26 11.31 36.04
N TYR A 236 15.34 10.70 37.22
CA TYR A 236 16.61 10.25 37.78
C TYR A 236 17.29 9.20 36.89
N GLU A 237 16.54 8.20 36.40
CA GLU A 237 17.07 7.19 35.46
C GLU A 237 17.50 7.79 34.11
N LEU A 238 16.85 8.85 33.65
CA LEU A 238 17.24 9.58 32.44
C LEU A 238 18.53 10.38 32.63
N ARG A 239 18.78 10.91 33.83
CA ARG A 239 20.03 11.60 34.21
C ARG A 239 21.19 10.64 34.46
N ASP A 240 20.91 9.35 34.68
CA ASP A 240 21.94 8.35 34.97
C ASP A 240 22.72 7.96 33.71
N THR A 241 23.84 8.65 33.49
CA THR A 241 24.79 8.37 32.40
C THR A 241 25.56 7.07 32.58
N LYS A 242 25.58 6.47 33.79
CA LYS A 242 26.22 5.17 34.04
C LYS A 242 25.33 4.00 33.62
N HIS A 243 24.00 4.18 33.67
CA HIS A 243 23.03 3.15 33.28
C HIS A 243 22.00 3.66 32.25
N PRO A 244 22.45 4.13 31.07
CA PRO A 244 21.58 4.78 30.07
C PRO A 244 20.51 3.83 29.50
N HIS A 245 20.63 2.53 29.76
CA HIS A 245 19.63 1.55 29.39
C HIS A 245 18.34 1.63 30.22
N ARG A 246 18.35 2.25 31.41
CA ARG A 246 17.18 2.39 32.31
C ARG A 246 16.27 3.56 31.95
N GLY A 247 16.81 4.58 31.29
CA GLY A 247 16.09 5.81 30.91
C GLY A 247 15.03 5.65 29.81
N GLY A 248 14.90 4.50 29.16
CA GLY A 248 13.94 4.32 28.07
C GLY A 248 12.47 4.52 28.49
N ILE A 249 11.69 5.20 27.64
CA ILE A 249 10.24 5.40 27.79
C ILE A 249 9.51 4.56 26.74
N ARG A 250 8.39 3.90 27.08
CA ARG A 250 7.62 3.09 26.11
C ARG A 250 7.23 3.92 24.89
N VAL A 251 7.29 3.35 23.68
CA VAL A 251 6.99 4.08 22.42
C VAL A 251 5.63 4.79 22.48
N HIS A 252 4.56 4.07 22.81
CA HIS A 252 3.22 4.69 22.93
C HIS A 252 3.17 5.83 23.96
N ALA A 253 3.80 5.65 25.13
CA ALA A 253 3.81 6.66 26.19
C ALA A 253 4.65 7.89 25.79
N PHE A 254 5.78 7.67 25.11
CA PHE A 254 6.62 8.75 24.62
C PHE A 254 5.91 9.57 23.54
N ARG A 255 5.19 8.93 22.61
CA ARG A 255 4.40 9.64 21.60
C ARG A 255 3.28 10.47 22.21
N ALA A 256 2.55 9.91 23.18
CA ALA A 256 1.53 10.65 23.92
C ALA A 256 2.15 11.82 24.71
N LEU A 257 3.36 11.64 25.24
CA LEU A 257 4.10 12.70 25.92
C LEU A 257 4.47 13.83 24.95
N LEU A 258 4.96 13.51 23.74
CA LEU A 258 5.23 14.53 22.70
C LEU A 258 3.98 15.34 22.39
N GLN A 259 2.80 14.71 22.29
CA GLN A 259 1.54 15.42 22.04
C GLN A 259 1.16 16.36 23.20
N GLN A 260 1.25 15.89 24.44
CA GLN A 260 0.87 16.68 25.63
C GLN A 260 1.84 17.81 25.97
N THR A 261 3.08 17.74 25.47
CA THR A 261 4.15 18.70 25.76
C THR A 261 4.52 19.54 24.55
N GLU A 262 3.74 19.47 23.47
CA GLU A 262 4.02 20.16 22.20
C GLU A 262 5.46 19.90 21.71
N ASN A 263 5.75 18.61 21.49
CA ASN A 263 7.06 18.11 21.11
C ASN A 263 8.16 18.46 22.12
N LEU A 264 7.86 18.30 23.42
CA LEU A 264 8.76 18.67 24.52
C LEU A 264 9.20 20.14 24.41
N GLY A 265 8.24 21.05 24.20
CA GLY A 265 8.50 22.48 24.02
C GLY A 265 9.42 22.78 22.83
N GLY A 266 9.35 21.96 21.77
CA GLY A 266 10.24 22.03 20.61
C GLY A 266 11.63 21.41 20.80
N ALA A 267 11.95 20.85 21.97
CA ALA A 267 13.24 20.19 22.22
C ALA A 267 13.38 18.83 21.53
N TRP A 268 12.28 18.23 21.06
CA TRP A 268 12.29 16.94 20.38
C TRP A 268 13.01 17.01 19.03
N GLN A 269 14.13 16.29 18.92
CA GLN A 269 14.86 16.08 17.68
C GLN A 269 14.97 14.58 17.40
N PRO A 270 14.25 14.04 16.40
CA PRO A 270 14.20 12.60 16.15
C PRO A 270 15.54 12.04 15.66
N ASP A 271 16.41 12.87 15.09
CA ASP A 271 17.76 12.48 14.64
C ASP A 271 18.70 12.11 15.80
N LEU A 272 18.41 12.58 17.02
CA LEU A 272 19.19 12.28 18.23
C LEU A 272 18.61 11.14 19.06
N ALA A 273 17.48 10.58 18.64
CA ALA A 273 16.75 9.57 19.40
C ALA A 273 16.87 8.18 18.78
N THR A 274 16.75 7.16 19.62
CA THR A 274 16.76 5.76 19.17
C THR A 274 15.62 4.96 19.78
N VAL A 275 15.18 3.93 19.06
CA VAL A 275 14.08 3.04 19.44
C VAL A 275 14.58 1.62 19.52
N GLY A 276 14.32 0.94 20.63
CA GLY A 276 14.57 -0.48 20.71
C GLY A 276 14.59 -1.03 22.12
N SER A 277 15.33 -2.11 22.29
CA SER A 277 15.54 -2.71 23.60
C SER A 277 16.52 -1.88 24.45
N HIS A 278 16.72 -2.30 25.70
CA HIS A 278 17.66 -1.67 26.62
C HIS A 278 19.11 -1.67 26.12
N ARG A 279 19.53 -2.62 25.27
CA ARG A 279 20.89 -2.67 24.70
C ARG A 279 21.03 -1.67 23.53
N PRO A 280 21.98 -0.72 23.57
CA PRO A 280 22.19 0.29 22.51
C PRO A 280 22.37 -0.30 21.11
N ALA A 281 23.18 -1.36 20.97
CA ALA A 281 23.41 -2.03 19.68
C ALA A 281 22.14 -2.65 19.05
N ASN A 282 21.04 -2.79 19.80
CA ASN A 282 19.77 -3.35 19.32
C ASN A 282 18.71 -2.28 19.07
N ARG A 283 19.12 -1.03 18.90
CA ARG A 283 18.23 0.11 18.66
C ARG A 283 18.35 0.57 17.22
N LEU A 284 17.29 1.19 16.73
CA LEU A 284 17.24 1.87 15.44
C LEU A 284 17.11 3.37 15.67
N PRO A 285 17.56 4.23 14.74
CA PRO A 285 17.23 5.65 14.76
C PRO A 285 15.71 5.90 14.83
N ALA A 286 15.28 6.93 15.56
CA ALA A 286 13.87 7.33 15.57
C ALA A 286 13.44 7.87 14.20
N ARG A 287 14.34 8.61 13.53
CA ARG A 287 14.25 8.96 12.10
C ARG A 287 15.16 8.06 11.29
N LEU A 288 14.60 7.05 10.63
CA LEU A 288 15.37 6.07 9.86
C LEU A 288 15.47 6.49 8.39
N ALA A 289 16.68 6.75 7.89
CA ALA A 289 16.90 7.10 6.49
C ALA A 289 16.53 5.93 5.56
N LEU A 290 15.80 6.22 4.48
CA LEU A 290 15.42 5.27 3.43
C LEU A 290 16.43 5.36 2.28
N ASP A 291 17.70 5.10 2.57
CA ASP A 291 18.76 5.05 1.56
C ASP A 291 18.74 3.73 0.77
N SER A 292 19.58 3.68 -0.28
CA SER A 292 19.69 2.49 -1.13
C SER A 292 20.07 1.25 -0.34
N SER A 293 20.99 1.37 0.64
CA SER A 293 21.45 0.25 1.48
C SER A 293 20.31 -0.37 2.28
N LEU A 294 19.52 0.44 2.99
CA LEU A 294 18.38 -0.05 3.77
C LEU A 294 17.28 -0.62 2.87
N LEU A 295 16.97 0.05 1.76
CA LEU A 295 15.92 -0.40 0.85
C LEU A 295 16.29 -1.71 0.14
N ARG A 296 17.54 -1.87 -0.28
CA ARG A 296 18.06 -3.13 -0.81
C ARG A 296 18.04 -4.22 0.25
N PHE A 297 18.43 -3.92 1.49
CA PHE A 297 18.32 -4.86 2.61
C PHE A 297 16.86 -5.30 2.87
N ILE A 298 15.88 -4.39 2.77
CA ILE A 298 14.45 -4.73 2.83
C ILE A 298 14.06 -5.64 1.65
N GLY A 299 14.53 -5.35 0.43
CA GLY A 299 14.33 -6.19 -0.75
C GLY A 299 14.85 -7.63 -0.56
N LEU A 300 16.06 -7.78 -0.02
CA LEU A 300 16.64 -9.08 0.33
C LEU A 300 15.85 -9.79 1.43
N TYR A 301 15.38 -9.06 2.45
CA TYR A 301 14.48 -9.62 3.46
C TYR A 301 13.18 -10.15 2.83
N LEU A 302 12.62 -9.44 1.86
CA LEU A 302 11.41 -9.88 1.15
C LEU A 302 11.65 -11.14 0.33
N ALA A 303 12.82 -11.30 -0.28
CA ALA A 303 13.18 -12.53 -0.98
C ALA A 303 13.46 -13.68 0.01
N GLU A 304 14.56 -13.57 0.75
CA GLU A 304 15.17 -14.70 1.47
C GLU A 304 15.12 -14.55 3.00
N GLY A 305 14.60 -13.42 3.50
CA GLY A 305 14.49 -13.15 4.93
C GLY A 305 13.43 -13.99 5.65
N ASN A 306 13.74 -14.36 6.89
CA ASN A 306 12.86 -15.03 7.82
C ASN A 306 12.91 -14.34 9.19
N SER A 307 11.78 -13.80 9.65
CA SER A 307 11.69 -13.17 10.97
C SER A 307 11.42 -14.22 12.05
N GLN A 308 12.39 -14.40 12.94
CA GLN A 308 12.24 -15.17 14.18
C GLN A 308 11.66 -14.27 15.29
N ARG A 309 11.54 -14.80 16.51
CA ARG A 309 10.96 -14.05 17.66
C ARG A 309 11.73 -12.78 18.02
N ARG A 310 13.07 -12.80 17.91
CA ARG A 310 13.98 -11.71 18.35
C ARG A 310 15.16 -11.49 17.41
N SER A 311 15.16 -12.16 16.26
CA SER A 311 16.22 -12.10 15.28
C SER A 311 15.65 -12.20 13.88
N VAL A 312 16.43 -11.75 12.91
CA VAL A 312 16.17 -11.96 11.49
C VAL A 312 17.22 -12.93 10.98
N ILE A 313 16.78 -13.95 10.24
CA ILE A 313 17.68 -14.82 9.49
C ILE A 313 17.59 -14.41 8.04
N LEU A 314 18.74 -14.22 7.38
CA LEU A 314 18.81 -13.88 5.97
C LEU A 314 19.89 -14.74 5.31
N ALA A 315 19.48 -15.54 4.34
CA ALA A 315 20.34 -16.51 3.66
C ALA A 315 20.63 -16.00 2.24
N ASN A 316 21.91 -15.88 1.86
CA ASN A 316 22.31 -15.61 0.49
C ASN A 316 23.75 -16.13 0.28
N GLN A 317 24.03 -16.71 -0.89
CA GLN A 317 25.33 -17.31 -1.22
C GLN A 317 26.21 -16.43 -2.12
N ASP A 318 25.67 -15.33 -2.65
CA ASP A 318 26.43 -14.41 -3.49
C ASP A 318 27.32 -13.49 -2.66
N GLN A 319 28.62 -13.50 -2.93
CA GLN A 319 29.59 -12.75 -2.13
C GLN A 319 29.38 -11.23 -2.19
N GLY A 320 28.90 -10.69 -3.32
CA GLY A 320 28.61 -9.27 -3.46
C GLY A 320 27.45 -8.85 -2.56
N ILE A 321 26.34 -9.61 -2.63
CA ILE A 321 25.16 -9.39 -1.78
C ILE A 321 25.51 -9.55 -0.29
N ARG A 322 26.31 -10.56 0.06
CA ARG A 322 26.76 -10.77 1.45
C ARG A 322 27.56 -9.58 1.99
N THR A 323 28.47 -9.04 1.18
CA THR A 323 29.26 -7.84 1.54
C THR A 323 28.36 -6.63 1.77
N GLU A 324 27.33 -6.46 0.93
CA GLU A 324 26.34 -5.39 1.05
C GLU A 324 25.49 -5.52 2.33
N ILE A 325 25.07 -6.75 2.67
CA ILE A 325 24.35 -7.03 3.92
C ILE A 325 25.22 -6.64 5.12
N GLU A 326 26.49 -7.05 5.15
CA GLU A 326 27.41 -6.72 6.23
C GLU A 326 27.61 -5.21 6.37
N ALA A 327 27.86 -4.51 5.26
CA ALA A 327 28.03 -3.06 5.25
C ALA A 327 26.78 -2.34 5.77
N THR A 328 25.59 -2.76 5.36
CA THR A 328 24.32 -2.17 5.81
C THR A 328 24.10 -2.40 7.32
N LEU A 329 24.39 -3.60 7.82
CA LEU A 329 24.26 -3.91 9.24
C LEU A 329 25.27 -3.13 10.10
N GLN A 330 26.49 -2.94 9.60
CA GLN A 330 27.52 -2.11 10.23
C GLN A 330 27.12 -0.64 10.25
N GLN A 331 26.60 -0.11 9.12
CA GLN A 331 26.10 1.27 9.03
C GLN A 331 24.96 1.51 10.03
N LEU A 332 24.07 0.54 10.22
CA LEU A 332 22.99 0.60 11.21
C LEU A 332 23.45 0.31 12.65
N GLY A 333 24.72 -0.10 12.86
CA GLY A 333 25.26 -0.47 14.17
C GLY A 333 24.62 -1.72 14.79
N LEU A 334 24.07 -2.62 13.96
CA LEU A 334 23.31 -3.78 14.41
C LEU A 334 24.16 -5.04 14.53
N PRO A 335 24.03 -5.82 15.63
CA PRO A 335 24.81 -7.03 15.83
C PRO A 335 24.28 -8.17 14.96
N PHE A 336 25.20 -8.87 14.32
CA PHE A 336 24.93 -10.09 13.58
C PHE A 336 26.01 -11.15 13.79
N SER A 337 25.67 -12.40 13.51
CA SER A 337 26.59 -13.53 13.47
C SER A 337 26.31 -14.38 12.24
N ILE A 338 27.33 -15.02 11.68
CA ILE A 338 27.17 -15.97 10.58
C ILE A 338 26.98 -17.36 11.16
N ARG A 339 25.91 -18.05 10.76
CA ARG A 339 25.60 -19.42 11.20
C ARG A 339 26.47 -20.42 10.43
N PRO A 340 26.62 -21.68 10.89
CA PRO A 340 27.30 -22.73 10.11
C PRO A 340 26.70 -22.98 8.71
N SER A 341 25.42 -22.67 8.52
CA SER A 341 24.74 -22.68 7.20
C SER A 341 25.10 -21.49 6.31
N SER A 342 26.03 -20.63 6.75
CA SER A 342 26.39 -19.34 6.14
C SER A 342 25.31 -18.26 6.22
N ASP A 343 24.16 -18.52 6.84
CA ASP A 343 23.09 -17.52 7.00
C ASP A 343 23.49 -16.42 7.99
N PHE A 344 23.08 -15.18 7.70
CA PHE A 344 23.15 -14.09 8.66
C PHE A 344 22.08 -14.29 9.74
N GLN A 345 22.47 -14.19 11.00
CA GLN A 345 21.58 -14.09 12.14
C GLN A 345 21.75 -12.72 12.80
N ILE A 346 20.78 -11.84 12.57
CA ILE A 346 20.80 -10.46 13.06
C ILE A 346 20.00 -10.39 14.36
N SER A 347 20.67 -10.06 15.46
CA SER A 347 20.11 -10.20 16.82
C SER A 347 19.51 -8.90 17.37
N SER A 348 18.70 -8.21 16.55
CA SER A 348 18.06 -6.95 16.91
C SER A 348 16.54 -7.07 16.97
N THR A 349 15.96 -6.97 18.17
CA THR A 349 14.50 -7.01 18.34
C THR A 349 13.82 -5.81 17.66
N ALA A 350 14.44 -4.62 17.65
CA ALA A 350 13.88 -3.45 16.97
C ALA A 350 13.76 -3.68 15.46
N LEU A 351 14.83 -4.17 14.82
CA LEU A 351 14.80 -4.51 13.39
C LEU A 351 13.81 -5.65 13.09
N THR A 352 13.80 -6.71 13.89
CA THR A 352 12.84 -7.82 13.73
C THR A 352 11.39 -7.32 13.77
N ARG A 353 11.06 -6.41 14.69
CA ARG A 353 9.71 -5.84 14.78
C ARG A 353 9.42 -4.89 13.62
N LEU A 354 10.37 -4.04 13.25
CA LEU A 354 10.22 -3.14 12.11
C LEU A 354 9.91 -3.92 10.83
N LEU A 355 10.75 -4.88 10.45
CA LEU A 355 10.55 -5.69 9.25
C LEU A 355 9.29 -6.55 9.33
N GLY A 356 9.00 -7.14 10.49
CA GLY A 356 7.78 -7.92 10.68
C GLY A 356 6.51 -7.07 10.50
N THR A 357 6.51 -5.84 11.01
CA THR A 357 5.41 -4.89 10.87
C THR A 357 5.31 -4.38 9.45
N LEU A 358 6.40 -3.98 8.80
CA LEU A 358 6.36 -3.42 7.44
C LEU A 358 6.10 -4.49 6.38
N CYS A 359 6.85 -5.58 6.44
CA CYS A 359 7.02 -6.50 5.33
C CYS A 359 6.43 -7.88 5.58
N GLY A 360 5.89 -8.16 6.78
CA GLY A 360 5.41 -9.48 7.17
C GLY A 360 6.51 -10.43 7.64
N LYS A 361 6.16 -11.45 8.43
CA LYS A 361 7.12 -12.35 9.11
C LYS A 361 7.37 -13.66 8.37
N THR A 362 6.33 -14.23 7.77
CA THR A 362 6.34 -15.54 7.10
C THR A 362 6.18 -15.36 5.60
N ALA A 363 6.66 -16.31 4.80
CA ALA A 363 6.62 -16.23 3.34
C ALA A 363 5.21 -15.97 2.77
N GLY A 364 4.16 -16.56 3.38
CA GLY A 364 2.78 -16.36 2.96
C GLY A 364 2.18 -14.99 3.32
N HIS A 365 2.78 -14.26 4.27
CA HIS A 365 2.31 -12.95 4.72
C HIS A 365 3.26 -11.81 4.33
N LYS A 366 4.28 -12.10 3.51
CA LYS A 366 5.19 -11.05 3.03
C LYS A 366 4.45 -10.04 2.15
N ARG A 367 4.87 -8.78 2.16
CA ARG A 367 4.30 -7.70 1.34
C ARG A 367 5.31 -6.58 1.17
N LEU A 368 5.20 -5.75 0.14
CA LEU A 368 6.03 -4.56 0.05
C LEU A 368 5.75 -3.63 1.25
N PRO A 369 6.75 -2.89 1.75
CA PRO A 369 6.51 -1.95 2.84
C PRO A 369 5.44 -0.93 2.43
N PRO A 370 4.45 -0.59 3.29
CA PRO A 370 3.32 0.26 2.91
C PRO A 370 3.68 1.65 2.37
N PHE A 371 4.89 2.13 2.64
CA PHE A 371 5.40 3.40 2.14
C PHE A 371 6.01 3.32 0.73
N TRP A 372 6.07 2.13 0.10
CA TRP A 372 6.66 1.97 -1.23
C TRP A 372 6.10 2.93 -2.29
N PRO A 373 4.80 3.30 -2.31
CA PRO A 373 4.28 4.21 -3.34
C PRO A 373 4.86 5.63 -3.23
N ALA A 374 5.28 6.02 -2.02
CA ALA A 374 5.86 7.32 -1.70
C ALA A 374 7.38 7.38 -1.94
N LEU A 375 8.02 6.27 -2.31
CA LEU A 375 9.43 6.28 -2.68
C LEU A 375 9.65 6.96 -4.03
N SER A 376 10.85 7.51 -4.22
CA SER A 376 11.31 7.93 -5.55
C SER A 376 11.48 6.70 -6.43
N ASP A 377 11.49 6.90 -7.75
CA ASP A 377 11.62 5.80 -8.70
C ASP A 377 12.97 5.08 -8.53
N ALA A 378 14.05 5.80 -8.21
CA ALA A 378 15.35 5.21 -7.89
C ALA A 378 15.33 4.38 -6.60
N ALA A 379 14.67 4.87 -5.54
CA ALA A 379 14.55 4.18 -4.27
C ALA A 379 13.69 2.91 -4.37
N LEU A 380 12.55 2.99 -5.07
CA LEU A 380 11.71 1.83 -5.37
C LEU A 380 12.46 0.83 -6.27
N GLY A 381 13.19 1.32 -7.28
CA GLY A 381 14.03 0.52 -8.15
C GLY A 381 15.07 -0.28 -7.38
N ALA A 382 15.77 0.35 -6.41
CA ALA A 382 16.74 -0.31 -5.55
C ALA A 382 16.12 -1.42 -4.68
N LEU A 383 14.97 -1.15 -4.05
CA LEU A 383 14.23 -2.15 -3.28
C LEU A 383 13.87 -3.36 -4.14
N LEU A 384 13.29 -3.11 -5.33
CA LEU A 384 12.88 -4.17 -6.25
C LEU A 384 14.10 -4.92 -6.81
N GLN A 385 15.18 -4.23 -7.16
CA GLN A 385 16.40 -4.83 -7.68
C GLN A 385 16.90 -5.91 -6.71
N ALA A 386 17.01 -5.59 -5.42
CA ALA A 386 17.41 -6.55 -4.40
C ALA A 386 16.43 -7.73 -4.22
N TYR A 387 15.12 -7.47 -4.31
CA TYR A 387 14.13 -8.55 -4.29
C TYR A 387 14.31 -9.51 -5.49
N PHE A 388 14.52 -8.97 -6.68
CA PHE A 388 14.79 -9.75 -7.91
C PHE A 388 16.20 -10.38 -7.91
N ASP A 389 17.18 -9.79 -7.22
CA ASP A 389 18.50 -10.39 -7.01
C ASP A 389 18.41 -11.66 -6.13
N GLY A 390 17.51 -11.68 -5.15
CA GLY A 390 17.20 -12.91 -4.39
C GLY A 390 16.35 -13.90 -5.18
N ASP A 391 15.09 -13.55 -5.45
CA ASP A 391 14.07 -14.49 -5.96
C ASP A 391 13.93 -14.53 -7.49
N GLY A 392 14.50 -13.54 -8.18
CA GLY A 392 14.32 -13.34 -9.61
C GLY A 392 15.04 -14.38 -10.46
N THR A 393 14.35 -14.86 -11.48
CA THR A 393 14.87 -15.79 -12.48
C THR A 393 14.71 -15.19 -13.87
N VAL A 394 15.80 -15.15 -14.64
CA VAL A 394 15.75 -14.85 -16.08
C VAL A 394 15.52 -16.18 -16.82
N GLY A 395 14.31 -16.36 -17.34
CA GLY A 395 13.90 -17.55 -18.08
C GLY A 395 14.34 -17.53 -19.54
N HIS A 396 14.42 -18.71 -20.15
CA HIS A 396 14.81 -18.88 -21.56
C HIS A 396 13.78 -18.36 -22.58
N ALA A 397 12.56 -18.05 -22.13
CA ALA A 397 11.45 -17.60 -22.97
C ALA A 397 11.33 -16.06 -23.03
N ARG A 398 12.44 -15.32 -22.93
CA ARG A 398 12.46 -13.85 -22.87
C ARG A 398 11.56 -13.32 -21.75
N GLU A 399 11.76 -13.86 -20.55
CA GLU A 399 10.93 -13.58 -19.39
C GLU A 399 11.82 -13.37 -18.16
N VAL A 400 11.51 -12.36 -17.34
CA VAL A 400 11.99 -12.27 -15.96
C VAL A 400 10.83 -12.64 -15.06
N SER A 401 11.03 -13.52 -14.09
CA SER A 401 9.95 -13.93 -13.18
C SER A 401 10.43 -14.14 -11.76
N VAL A 402 9.50 -13.98 -10.82
CA VAL A 402 9.65 -14.26 -9.39
C VAL A 402 8.51 -15.15 -8.94
N THR A 403 8.71 -15.96 -7.89
CA THR A 403 7.66 -16.79 -7.32
C THR A 403 7.55 -16.54 -5.82
N THR A 404 6.35 -16.23 -5.33
CA THR A 404 6.09 -16.00 -3.90
C THR A 404 4.91 -16.83 -3.40
N ALA A 405 4.91 -17.14 -2.10
CA ALA A 405 3.77 -17.76 -1.43
C ALA A 405 2.70 -16.72 -1.02
N SER A 406 3.05 -15.43 -1.01
CA SER A 406 2.15 -14.35 -0.62
C SER A 406 1.39 -13.79 -1.82
N ALA A 407 0.06 -13.85 -1.75
CA ALA A 407 -0.81 -13.19 -2.72
C ALA A 407 -0.65 -11.66 -2.68
N GLN A 408 -0.48 -11.09 -1.48
CA GLN A 408 -0.30 -9.65 -1.30
C GLN A 408 1.00 -9.18 -1.96
N LEU A 409 2.14 -9.85 -1.71
CA LEU A 409 3.41 -9.46 -2.33
C LEU A 409 3.33 -9.58 -3.85
N ALA A 410 2.67 -10.62 -4.38
CA ALA A 410 2.47 -10.75 -5.81
C ALA A 410 1.65 -9.58 -6.39
N SER A 411 0.59 -9.17 -5.69
CA SER A 411 -0.21 -7.99 -6.05
C SER A 411 0.60 -6.70 -5.99
N ASP A 412 1.31 -6.46 -4.87
CA ASP A 412 2.16 -5.28 -4.68
C ASP A 412 3.22 -5.14 -5.78
N LEU A 413 3.82 -6.26 -6.20
CA LEU A 413 4.78 -6.29 -7.30
C LEU A 413 4.14 -5.87 -8.64
N LEU A 414 2.88 -6.25 -8.91
CA LEU A 414 2.19 -5.79 -10.12
C LEU A 414 2.01 -4.26 -10.11
N TYR A 415 1.63 -3.67 -8.96
CA TYR A 415 1.50 -2.22 -8.83
C TYR A 415 2.86 -1.51 -8.88
N ALA A 416 3.86 -2.01 -8.16
CA ALA A 416 5.19 -1.43 -8.13
C ALA A 416 5.92 -1.53 -9.48
N LEU A 417 5.70 -2.58 -10.26
CA LEU A 417 6.20 -2.66 -11.64
C LEU A 417 5.46 -1.70 -12.57
N LEU A 418 4.14 -1.53 -12.39
CA LEU A 418 3.36 -0.59 -13.17
C LEU A 418 3.81 0.87 -12.96
N ARG A 419 4.38 1.21 -11.81
CA ARG A 419 5.05 2.52 -11.59
C ARG A 419 6.15 2.84 -12.61
N PHE A 420 6.81 1.83 -13.16
CA PHE A 420 7.82 1.97 -14.21
C PHE A 420 7.26 1.70 -15.62
N GLY A 421 5.93 1.63 -15.76
CA GLY A 421 5.26 1.21 -16.98
C GLY A 421 5.54 -0.26 -17.33
N ILE A 422 5.95 -1.09 -16.38
CA ILE A 422 6.25 -2.51 -16.66
C ILE A 422 4.97 -3.32 -16.46
N TRP A 423 4.43 -3.84 -17.56
CA TRP A 423 3.24 -4.67 -17.54
C TRP A 423 3.58 -6.13 -17.25
N ALA A 424 3.48 -6.49 -15.97
CA ALA A 424 3.67 -7.85 -15.49
C ALA A 424 2.35 -8.64 -15.45
N ARG A 425 2.48 -9.97 -15.49
CA ARG A 425 1.38 -10.93 -15.37
C ARG A 425 1.55 -11.78 -14.13
N MET A 426 0.44 -12.13 -13.48
CA MET A 426 0.41 -13.05 -12.35
C MET A 426 -0.31 -14.35 -12.72
N ARG A 427 0.26 -15.49 -12.34
CA ARG A 427 -0.42 -16.80 -12.44
C ARG A 427 -0.18 -17.64 -11.20
N ARG A 428 -1.16 -18.48 -10.86
CA ARG A 428 -1.00 -19.50 -9.82
C ARG A 428 -0.24 -20.69 -10.38
N LYS A 429 0.76 -21.16 -9.65
CA LYS A 429 1.59 -22.33 -10.00
C LYS A 429 1.69 -23.27 -8.81
N ARG A 430 1.34 -24.54 -9.01
CA ARG A 430 1.58 -25.57 -8.00
C ARG A 430 3.05 -25.98 -8.04
N LYS A 431 3.73 -25.97 -6.90
CA LYS A 431 5.09 -26.49 -6.76
C LYS A 431 5.10 -27.59 -5.70
N ARG A 432 5.85 -28.66 -5.96
CA ARG A 432 6.14 -29.74 -5.00
C ARG A 432 7.65 -29.83 -4.87
N ALA A 433 8.17 -29.77 -3.65
CA ALA A 433 9.59 -30.01 -3.43
C ALA A 433 9.87 -31.48 -3.73
N THR A 434 10.76 -31.73 -4.69
CA THR A 434 11.08 -33.07 -5.21
C THR A 434 11.67 -33.99 -4.12
N ASN A 435 12.24 -33.41 -3.07
CA ASN A 435 12.98 -34.12 -2.02
C ASN A 435 12.24 -34.16 -0.67
N SER A 436 10.91 -34.01 -0.66
CA SER A 436 10.12 -34.06 0.58
C SER A 436 8.75 -34.68 0.36
N ASP A 437 8.18 -35.28 1.41
CA ASP A 437 6.81 -35.82 1.42
C ASP A 437 5.73 -34.72 1.41
N HIS A 438 6.12 -33.45 1.25
CA HIS A 438 5.18 -32.34 1.15
C HIS A 438 4.26 -32.51 -0.08
N ALA A 439 2.94 -32.38 0.10
CA ALA A 439 1.89 -32.55 -0.93
C ALA A 439 1.90 -31.49 -2.06
N GLY A 440 2.93 -30.65 -2.08
CA GLY A 440 3.04 -29.42 -2.85
C GLY A 440 2.14 -28.29 -2.33
N ALA A 441 2.47 -27.05 -2.69
CA ALA A 441 1.71 -25.86 -2.35
C ALA A 441 1.45 -25.01 -3.60
N TRP A 442 0.42 -24.17 -3.54
CA TRP A 442 0.14 -23.15 -4.55
C TRP A 442 1.00 -21.92 -4.27
N TYR A 443 1.64 -21.41 -5.30
CA TYR A 443 2.41 -20.17 -5.29
C TYR A 443 1.90 -19.23 -6.37
N TYR A 444 2.29 -17.96 -6.28
CA TYR A 444 2.04 -16.94 -7.27
C TYR A 444 3.34 -16.65 -8.01
N GLN A 445 3.32 -16.80 -9.33
CA GLN A 445 4.43 -16.38 -10.19
C GLN A 445 4.05 -15.06 -10.83
N VAL A 446 4.88 -14.04 -10.62
CA VAL A 446 4.81 -12.76 -11.34
C VAL A 446 5.85 -12.80 -12.45
N SER A 447 5.45 -12.45 -13.67
CA SER A 447 6.35 -12.46 -14.80
C SER A 447 6.26 -11.25 -15.70
N ILE A 448 7.45 -10.85 -16.15
CA ILE A 448 7.72 -9.71 -17.01
C ILE A 448 8.18 -10.28 -18.34
N SER A 449 7.42 -10.00 -19.38
CA SER A 449 7.68 -10.50 -20.74
C SER A 449 7.38 -9.41 -21.76
N GLY A 450 7.91 -9.58 -22.97
CA GLY A 450 7.87 -8.54 -24.01
C GLY A 450 9.09 -7.63 -23.94
N GLN A 451 9.58 -7.22 -25.11
CA GLN A 451 10.88 -6.55 -25.20
C GLN A 451 10.89 -5.18 -24.52
N ASP A 452 9.80 -4.41 -24.60
CA ASP A 452 9.73 -3.09 -23.97
C ASP A 452 9.67 -3.18 -22.46
N ASN A 453 8.91 -4.14 -21.92
CA ASN A 453 8.88 -4.43 -20.48
C ASN A 453 10.26 -4.88 -19.96
N LEU A 454 10.98 -5.71 -20.72
CA LEU A 454 12.32 -6.14 -20.33
C LEU A 454 13.35 -5.01 -20.39
N ARG A 455 13.24 -4.08 -21.36
CA ARG A 455 14.07 -2.87 -21.42
C ARG A 455 13.78 -1.95 -20.23
N ARG A 456 12.51 -1.64 -19.97
CA ARG A 456 12.08 -0.88 -18.77
C ARG A 456 12.57 -1.53 -17.49
N PHE A 457 12.46 -2.86 -17.37
CA PHE A 457 13.00 -3.59 -16.22
C PHE A 457 14.51 -3.40 -16.10
N ARG A 458 15.29 -3.59 -17.17
CA ARG A 458 16.74 -3.38 -17.17
C ARG A 458 17.11 -1.95 -16.75
N ASP A 459 16.40 -0.96 -17.26
CA ASP A 459 16.75 0.46 -17.13
C ASP A 459 16.38 1.04 -15.76
N HIS A 460 15.29 0.56 -15.14
CA HIS A 460 14.80 1.08 -13.86
C HIS A 460 15.07 0.18 -12.64
N ILE A 461 15.22 -1.13 -12.84
CA ILE A 461 15.34 -2.11 -11.75
C ILE A 461 16.62 -2.93 -11.93
N GLY A 462 16.70 -3.69 -13.03
CA GLY A 462 17.86 -4.50 -13.38
C GLY A 462 18.19 -5.59 -12.36
N PHE A 463 19.45 -5.99 -12.34
CA PHE A 463 20.02 -6.93 -11.38
C PHE A 463 21.38 -6.37 -10.94
N SER A 464 21.79 -6.59 -9.70
CA SER A 464 23.16 -6.27 -9.27
C SER A 464 24.16 -7.36 -9.68
N MET A 465 23.70 -8.60 -9.85
CA MET A 465 24.56 -9.76 -10.14
C MET A 465 24.92 -9.85 -11.63
N ASP A 466 26.22 -9.89 -11.96
CA ASP A 466 26.73 -10.00 -13.34
C ASP A 466 26.08 -11.15 -14.13
N ARG A 467 25.97 -12.33 -13.53
CA ARG A 467 25.36 -13.51 -14.17
C ARG A 467 23.92 -13.24 -14.61
N LYS A 468 23.13 -12.56 -13.77
CA LYS A 468 21.72 -12.22 -14.07
C LYS A 468 21.63 -11.07 -15.06
N GLN A 469 22.50 -10.06 -14.95
CA GLN A 469 22.60 -8.98 -15.95
C GLN A 469 22.91 -9.54 -17.35
N GLN A 470 23.91 -10.41 -17.48
CA GLN A 470 24.26 -11.05 -18.74
C GLN A 470 23.12 -11.93 -19.26
N ALA A 471 22.46 -12.69 -18.37
CA ALA A 471 21.30 -13.49 -18.76
C ALA A 471 20.18 -12.60 -19.32
N LEU A 472 19.87 -11.48 -18.65
CA LEU A 472 18.86 -10.53 -19.10
C LEU A 472 19.26 -9.89 -20.44
N ALA A 473 20.51 -9.46 -20.59
CA ALA A 473 21.01 -8.88 -21.83
C ALA A 473 20.85 -9.84 -23.02
N ARG A 474 21.10 -11.14 -22.84
CA ARG A 474 20.87 -12.15 -23.89
C ARG A 474 19.40 -12.32 -24.28
N GLN A 475 18.45 -11.95 -23.40
CA GLN A 475 17.01 -12.01 -23.70
C GLN A 475 16.49 -10.74 -24.39
N ILE A 476 17.25 -9.64 -24.36
CA ILE A 476 16.88 -8.35 -24.96
C ILE A 476 17.57 -8.23 -26.33
N GLY A 477 16.80 -8.03 -27.39
CA GLY A 477 17.33 -7.88 -28.76
C GLY A 477 16.50 -8.57 -29.85
N GLY A 478 15.46 -9.32 -29.49
CA GLY A 478 14.51 -9.84 -30.47
C GLY A 478 13.51 -8.77 -30.94
N PRO A 479 12.78 -8.99 -32.06
CA PRO A 479 11.63 -8.15 -32.39
C PRO A 479 10.61 -8.22 -31.25
N GLY A 480 10.02 -7.06 -30.91
CA GLY A 480 8.94 -7.00 -29.92
C GLY A 480 7.70 -7.71 -30.47
N ASN A 481 7.09 -8.60 -29.67
CA ASN A 481 5.75 -9.08 -29.98
C ASN A 481 4.75 -8.00 -29.56
N SER A 482 4.03 -7.44 -30.53
CA SER A 482 3.08 -6.33 -30.35
C SER A 482 1.71 -6.73 -29.80
N ASN A 483 1.47 -8.01 -29.51
CA ASN A 483 0.17 -8.53 -29.07
C ASN A 483 -0.20 -8.19 -27.61
N VAL A 484 0.31 -7.10 -27.04
CA VAL A 484 0.10 -6.74 -25.63
C VAL A 484 -0.87 -5.56 -25.47
N ASP A 485 -1.10 -4.77 -26.52
CA ASP A 485 -2.14 -3.71 -26.58
C ASP A 485 -3.11 -3.99 -27.72
N VAL A 486 -4.03 -4.94 -27.48
CA VAL A 486 -5.07 -5.26 -28.45
C VAL A 486 -6.23 -4.28 -28.26
N VAL A 487 -6.42 -3.37 -29.21
CA VAL A 487 -7.68 -2.65 -29.39
C VAL A 487 -8.60 -3.56 -30.21
N PRO A 488 -9.68 -4.14 -29.63
CA PRO A 488 -10.62 -5.00 -30.34
C PRO A 488 -11.48 -4.16 -31.29
N ILE A 489 -10.89 -3.69 -32.38
CA ILE A 489 -11.57 -2.90 -33.43
C ILE A 489 -11.99 -3.81 -34.58
N ARG A 490 -13.16 -3.54 -35.17
CA ARG A 490 -13.60 -4.25 -36.38
C ARG A 490 -12.68 -3.89 -37.53
N GLY A 491 -12.32 -4.87 -38.36
CA GLY A 491 -11.38 -4.67 -39.47
C GLY A 491 -11.79 -3.57 -40.46
N MET A 492 -13.11 -3.33 -40.63
CA MET A 492 -13.62 -2.24 -41.45
C MET A 492 -13.31 -0.86 -40.87
N ASP A 493 -13.42 -0.69 -39.55
CA ASP A 493 -13.15 0.59 -38.88
C ASP A 493 -11.64 0.87 -38.84
N LEU A 494 -10.82 -0.16 -38.65
CA LEU A 494 -9.36 -0.04 -38.81
C LEU A 494 -8.97 0.38 -40.23
N ARG A 495 -9.69 -0.10 -41.25
CA ARG A 495 -9.47 0.28 -42.65
C ARG A 495 -9.85 1.74 -42.90
N ARG A 496 -10.86 2.26 -42.21
CA ARG A 496 -11.25 3.68 -42.28
C ARG A 496 -10.22 4.59 -41.61
N LEU A 497 -9.65 4.19 -40.46
CA LEU A 497 -8.64 4.99 -39.73
C LEU A 497 -7.28 5.06 -40.44
N ARG A 498 -7.00 4.13 -41.36
CA ARG A 498 -5.75 4.10 -42.13
C ARG A 498 -5.76 4.98 -43.38
N ASN A 499 -6.95 5.42 -43.81
CA ASN A 499 -7.16 6.29 -44.96
C ASN A 499 -7.53 7.69 -44.46
#